data_AF-A0AAD6VX08-F1
#
_entry.id   AF-A0AAD6VX08-F1
#
_cell.length_a   1.000
_cell.length_b   1.000
_cell.length_c   1.000
_cell.angle_alpha   90.00
_cell.angle_beta   90.00
_cell.angle_gamma   90.00
#
_symmetry.space_group_name_H-M   'P 1'
#
loop_
_entity.id
_entity.type
_entity.pdbx_description
1 polymer ?
#
loop_
_entity_poly.entity_id
_entity_poly.type
_entity_poly.pdbx_seq_one_letter_code
_entity_poly.pdbx_strand_id
1 'polypeptide(L)'
;MAIPINFDYPITKPFSRQWAPYMLAFGLISVAAFLGLNVFLAGYDVITISSTDFNNTVGSKLSVHPTGTHFGCQPHLFQLGDTFRTNISAFSYSIFEVQPATSALSNLDGGFLYSNNVLGSCDVVQYQVVVLPGARQISTSTIIQCPPPLNFQAVTSWTYSNHAIIGGLSSSSFSPNTLARAISDGVTNITWEAYRDIYHKLYSTPYFNNIEYNTTQQEVYTVIAAGAPNCDSGTNSCVVPPFTYYDAIGNIDLNILPGPSAIAANESNLYNVINVFYNAVRLDLGHWTTNNIFTNPRAFNTSVSNTGNSTVNAAFREIAGTKGMAYVNYTSPPGADVSTAPAVIQIPYTCSTLQRKPAGSFIVSVLSGTISMFLATWGTVVALLAALARRQPGANACCEQTDPEFAMQYGIVSKQPNTLPLMYRSGGSGKTEVEPDYQPEY
;
A
#
# COMPACT_ATOMS: atom_id res chain seq x y z
N MET A 1 22.29 -59.00 -0.64
CA MET A 1 21.27 -60.04 -0.39
C MET A 1 19.90 -59.38 -0.58
N ALA A 2 19.33 -59.50 -1.77
CA ALA A 2 18.03 -58.89 -2.11
C ALA A 2 16.92 -59.92 -1.89
N ILE A 3 15.94 -59.59 -1.05
CA ILE A 3 14.75 -60.41 -0.82
C ILE A 3 13.82 -60.19 -2.02
N PRO A 4 13.44 -61.24 -2.79
CA PRO A 4 12.44 -61.10 -3.82
C PRO A 4 11.07 -60.93 -3.15
N ILE A 5 10.52 -59.72 -3.23
CA ILE A 5 9.15 -59.45 -2.80
C ILE A 5 8.23 -59.99 -3.91
N ASN A 6 7.76 -61.23 -3.75
CA ASN A 6 6.75 -61.81 -4.64
C ASN A 6 5.37 -61.30 -4.21
N PHE A 7 4.82 -60.35 -4.97
CA PHE A 7 3.43 -59.94 -4.84
C PHE A 7 2.55 -60.93 -5.63
N ASP A 8 2.15 -62.03 -5.00
CA ASP A 8 1.08 -62.87 -5.53
C ASP A 8 -0.27 -62.18 -5.29
N TYR A 9 -0.79 -61.51 -6.32
CA TYR A 9 -2.20 -61.14 -6.35
C TYR A 9 -3.01 -62.31 -6.92
N PRO A 10 -3.96 -62.88 -6.16
CA PRO A 10 -4.76 -63.99 -6.66
C PRO A 10 -5.77 -63.44 -7.67
N ILE A 11 -5.62 -63.92 -8.91
CA ILE A 11 -6.65 -64.03 -9.95
C ILE A 11 -7.02 -62.69 -10.62
N THR A 12 -6.20 -62.28 -11.58
CA THR A 12 -6.71 -61.64 -12.81
C THR A 12 -6.01 -62.28 -14.02
N LYS A 13 -6.79 -62.75 -15.00
CA LYS A 13 -6.21 -63.15 -16.30
C LYS A 13 -5.40 -61.98 -16.86
N PRO A 14 -4.23 -62.20 -17.49
CA PRO A 14 -3.48 -61.11 -18.09
C PRO A 14 -4.39 -60.37 -19.08
N PHE A 15 -4.45 -59.05 -18.98
CA PHE A 15 -5.22 -58.23 -19.91
C PHE A 15 -4.80 -58.57 -21.34
N SER A 16 -5.79 -58.79 -22.23
CA SER A 16 -5.51 -59.06 -23.64
C SER A 16 -4.57 -57.98 -24.19
N ARG A 17 -3.50 -58.41 -24.86
CA ARG A 17 -2.44 -57.56 -25.44
C ARG A 17 -2.99 -56.44 -26.34
N GLN A 18 -4.21 -56.58 -26.82
CA GLN A 18 -4.93 -55.58 -27.62
C GLN A 18 -5.27 -54.29 -26.85
N TRP A 19 -5.40 -54.34 -25.51
CA TRP A 19 -5.75 -53.17 -24.69
C TRP A 19 -4.55 -52.35 -24.21
N ALA A 20 -3.35 -52.94 -24.24
CA ALA A 20 -2.11 -52.30 -23.80
C ALA A 20 -1.84 -50.92 -24.44
N PRO A 21 -1.95 -50.72 -25.78
CA PRO A 21 -1.67 -49.43 -26.38
C PRO A 21 -2.66 -48.34 -25.96
N TYR A 22 -3.93 -48.69 -25.78
CA TYR A 22 -4.97 -47.74 -25.35
C TYR A 22 -4.76 -47.28 -23.91
N MET A 23 -4.43 -48.22 -23.01
CA MET A 23 -4.13 -47.89 -21.62
C MET A 23 -2.88 -47.02 -21.48
N LEU A 24 -1.85 -47.28 -22.29
CA LEU A 24 -0.65 -46.45 -22.34
C LEU A 24 -0.96 -45.05 -22.88
N ALA A 25 -1.72 -44.94 -23.96
CA ALA A 25 -2.15 -43.65 -24.52
C ALA A 25 -2.98 -42.84 -23.52
N PHE A 26 -3.94 -43.48 -22.84
CA PHE A 26 -4.72 -42.86 -21.77
C PHE A 26 -3.81 -42.38 -20.62
N GLY A 27 -2.83 -43.18 -20.23
CA GLY A 27 -1.85 -42.82 -19.21
C GLY A 27 -1.07 -41.55 -19.57
N LEU A 28 -0.51 -41.49 -20.78
CA LEU A 28 0.26 -40.32 -21.24
C LEU A 28 -0.61 -39.06 -21.36
N ILE A 29 -1.80 -39.18 -21.95
CA ILE A 29 -2.73 -38.05 -22.13
C ILE A 29 -3.19 -37.51 -20.78
N SER A 30 -3.56 -38.40 -19.84
CA SER A 30 -4.01 -37.98 -18.51
C SER A 30 -2.89 -37.29 -17.71
N VAL A 31 -1.65 -37.79 -17.76
CA VAL A 31 -0.50 -37.12 -17.13
C VAL A 31 -0.28 -35.73 -17.74
N ALA A 32 -0.28 -35.59 -19.06
CA ALA A 32 -0.09 -34.29 -19.72
C ALA A 32 -1.21 -33.30 -19.38
N ALA A 33 -2.47 -33.76 -19.36
CA ALA A 33 -3.63 -32.95 -19.00
C ALA A 33 -3.57 -32.50 -17.53
N PHE A 34 -3.27 -33.41 -16.60
CA PHE A 34 -3.13 -33.08 -15.18
C PHE A 34 -1.92 -32.21 -14.91
N LEU A 35 -0.82 -32.35 -15.65
CA LEU A 35 0.32 -31.46 -15.54
C LEU A 35 -0.09 -30.02 -15.91
N GLY A 36 -0.73 -29.84 -17.07
CA GLY A 36 -1.24 -28.52 -17.48
C GLY A 36 -2.22 -27.92 -16.48
N LEU A 37 -3.15 -28.75 -15.98
CA LEU A 37 -4.12 -28.34 -14.96
C LEU A 37 -3.46 -27.93 -13.64
N ASN A 38 -2.50 -28.73 -13.13
CA ASN A 38 -1.81 -28.44 -11.87
C ASN A 38 -0.84 -27.26 -11.99
N VAL A 39 -0.23 -27.02 -13.16
CA VAL A 39 0.53 -25.78 -13.40
C VAL A 39 -0.39 -24.56 -13.25
N PHE A 40 -1.60 -24.64 -13.77
CA PHE A 40 -2.58 -23.57 -13.67
C PHE A 40 -3.11 -23.40 -12.24
N LEU A 41 -3.48 -24.49 -11.56
CA LEU A 41 -4.12 -24.44 -10.23
C LEU A 41 -3.12 -24.26 -9.08
N ALA A 42 -1.94 -24.89 -9.14
CA ALA A 42 -1.00 -24.98 -8.02
C ALA A 42 0.34 -24.26 -8.28
N GLY A 43 0.56 -23.79 -9.51
CA GLY A 43 1.81 -23.15 -9.92
C GLY A 43 1.98 -21.70 -9.44
N TYR A 44 0.90 -21.09 -8.98
CA TYR A 44 0.89 -19.72 -8.46
C TYR A 44 0.62 -19.72 -6.96
N ASP A 45 1.18 -18.71 -6.29
CA ASP A 45 0.92 -18.41 -4.90
C ASP A 45 0.40 -16.98 -4.77
N VAL A 46 -0.45 -16.73 -3.78
CA VAL A 46 -0.94 -15.38 -3.48
C VAL A 46 0.01 -14.77 -2.47
N ILE A 47 0.82 -13.81 -2.91
CA ILE A 47 1.70 -13.07 -2.02
C ILE A 47 1.11 -11.68 -1.73
N THR A 48 1.32 -11.20 -0.51
CA THR A 48 1.01 -9.82 -0.13
C THR A 48 2.24 -8.95 -0.32
N ILE A 49 2.16 -7.98 -1.23
CA ILE A 49 3.19 -6.96 -1.42
C ILE A 49 2.72 -5.63 -0.83
N SER A 50 3.65 -4.88 -0.25
CA SER A 50 3.41 -3.49 0.15
C SER A 50 3.64 -2.58 -1.07
N SER A 51 2.64 -1.80 -1.47
CA SER A 51 2.74 -0.84 -2.57
C SER A 51 2.19 0.52 -2.16
N THR A 52 2.81 1.61 -2.62
CA THR A 52 2.29 2.97 -2.42
C THR A 52 1.24 3.37 -3.45
N ASP A 53 1.08 2.59 -4.51
CA ASP A 53 0.09 2.83 -5.56
C ASP A 53 -1.03 1.81 -5.45
N PHE A 54 -2.20 2.27 -5.02
CA PHE A 54 -3.40 1.45 -4.88
C PHE A 54 -3.90 0.91 -6.22
N ASN A 55 -3.66 1.66 -7.32
CA ASN A 55 -4.08 1.27 -8.66
C ASN A 55 -3.06 0.38 -9.37
N ASN A 56 -1.95 0.05 -8.70
CA ASN A 56 -0.99 -0.90 -9.23
C ASN A 56 -1.55 -2.32 -9.16
N THR A 57 -2.51 -2.60 -10.04
CA THR A 57 -2.97 -3.95 -10.30
C THR A 57 -1.83 -4.64 -11.05
N VAL A 58 -1.16 -5.58 -10.38
CA VAL A 58 -0.17 -6.42 -11.05
C VAL A 58 -0.88 -7.14 -12.18
N GLY A 59 -0.59 -6.72 -13.41
CA GLY A 59 -1.26 -7.14 -14.64
C GLY A 59 -0.98 -8.59 -15.01
N SER A 60 -1.37 -9.53 -14.16
CA SER A 60 -1.41 -10.93 -14.55
C SER A 60 -2.52 -11.07 -15.61
N LYS A 61 -2.11 -11.18 -16.88
CA LYS A 61 -3.01 -11.33 -18.04
C LYS A 61 -3.89 -12.59 -17.97
N LEU A 62 -3.63 -13.47 -17.01
CA LEU A 62 -4.33 -14.73 -16.83
C LEU A 62 -5.45 -14.58 -15.78
N SER A 63 -6.40 -13.68 -16.04
CA SER A 63 -7.57 -13.46 -15.19
C SER A 63 -8.65 -14.51 -15.46
N VAL A 64 -8.40 -15.76 -15.09
CA VAL A 64 -9.43 -16.80 -15.02
C VAL A 64 -9.67 -17.06 -13.54
N HIS A 65 -10.48 -16.21 -12.90
CA HIS A 65 -10.92 -16.44 -11.52
C HIS A 65 -12.45 -16.52 -11.49
N PRO A 66 -13.03 -17.67 -11.07
CA PRO A 66 -14.46 -17.90 -11.25
C PRO A 66 -15.40 -17.10 -10.33
N THR A 67 -14.94 -16.52 -9.22
CA THR A 67 -15.85 -15.88 -8.26
C THR A 67 -15.17 -14.82 -7.39
N GLY A 68 -15.37 -13.54 -7.71
CA GLY A 68 -15.51 -12.42 -6.75
C GLY A 68 -14.37 -12.07 -5.77
N THR A 69 -13.29 -12.84 -5.67
CA THR A 69 -12.14 -12.49 -4.82
C THR A 69 -11.35 -11.39 -5.53
N HIS A 70 -11.50 -10.16 -5.02
CA HIS A 70 -10.82 -8.99 -5.54
C HIS A 70 -9.31 -9.13 -5.33
N PHE A 71 -8.58 -9.60 -6.35
CA PHE A 71 -7.14 -9.40 -6.44
C PHE A 71 -6.90 -7.91 -6.62
N GLY A 72 -6.18 -7.31 -5.68
CA GLY A 72 -5.99 -5.88 -5.62
C GLY A 72 -5.41 -5.44 -4.29
N CYS A 73 -5.22 -4.13 -4.19
CA CYS A 73 -4.83 -3.46 -2.97
C CYS A 73 -6.04 -3.35 -2.03
N GLN A 74 -5.83 -3.72 -0.77
CA GLN A 74 -6.84 -3.51 0.26
C GLN A 74 -6.83 -2.04 0.69
N PRO A 75 -8.01 -1.40 0.86
CA PRO A 75 -8.08 -0.05 1.39
C PRO A 75 -7.50 -0.01 2.80
N HIS A 76 -6.83 1.09 3.14
CA HIS A 76 -6.28 1.29 4.47
C HIS A 76 -7.36 1.84 5.41
N LEU A 77 -7.50 1.24 6.59
CA LEU A 77 -8.39 1.73 7.62
C LEU A 77 -7.65 2.75 8.48
N PHE A 78 -8.04 4.02 8.38
CA PHE A 78 -7.60 5.06 9.30
C PHE A 78 -8.49 5.09 10.54
N GLN A 79 -7.88 5.25 11.71
CA GLN A 79 -8.52 5.42 13.00
C GLN A 79 -8.30 6.84 13.54
N LEU A 80 -9.12 7.24 14.52
CA LEU A 80 -8.88 8.48 15.28
C LEU A 80 -7.50 8.45 15.95
N GLY A 81 -6.75 9.55 15.80
CA GLY A 81 -5.38 9.71 16.29
C GLY A 81 -4.32 9.30 15.26
N ASP A 82 -4.67 8.59 14.20
CA ASP A 82 -3.71 8.25 13.15
C ASP A 82 -3.17 9.51 12.48
N THR A 83 -1.92 9.40 12.04
CA THR A 83 -1.23 10.47 11.33
C THR A 83 -0.90 10.06 9.91
N PHE A 84 -0.99 11.00 8.99
CA PHE A 84 -0.67 10.76 7.59
C PHE A 84 0.07 11.94 6.95
N ARG A 85 0.69 11.66 5.80
CA ARG A 85 1.33 12.65 4.93
C ARG A 85 0.77 12.51 3.51
N THR A 86 0.80 13.60 2.76
CA THR A 86 0.43 13.57 1.34
C THR A 86 1.63 13.15 0.48
N ASN A 87 1.44 12.92 -0.81
CA ASN A 87 2.53 12.73 -1.78
C ASN A 87 3.36 14.00 -2.06
N ILE A 88 2.87 15.17 -1.66
CA ILE A 88 3.58 16.45 -1.72
C ILE A 88 4.46 16.62 -0.45
N SER A 89 3.91 16.20 0.69
CA SER A 89 4.47 16.09 2.04
C SER A 89 5.30 17.27 2.56
N ALA A 90 4.70 18.46 2.67
CA ALA A 90 5.26 19.52 3.53
C ALA A 90 4.89 19.31 5.01
N PHE A 91 3.71 18.74 5.28
CA PHE A 91 3.14 18.65 6.61
C PHE A 91 2.74 17.23 7.00
N SER A 92 2.53 17.04 8.31
CA SER A 92 1.92 15.84 8.88
C SER A 92 0.53 16.22 9.41
N TYR A 93 -0.46 15.41 9.08
CA TYR A 93 -1.85 15.60 9.52
C TYR A 93 -2.19 14.54 10.56
N SER A 94 -2.91 14.91 11.60
CA SER A 94 -3.45 13.99 12.62
C SER A 94 -4.97 14.02 12.55
N ILE A 95 -5.59 12.86 12.37
CA ILE A 95 -7.05 12.71 12.28
C ILE A 95 -7.59 12.80 13.70
N PHE A 96 -8.50 13.74 13.94
CA PHE A 96 -9.11 13.92 15.28
C PHE A 96 -10.62 13.76 15.27
N GLU A 97 -11.27 13.78 14.10
CA GLU A 97 -12.71 13.56 13.97
C GLU A 97 -13.01 12.76 12.70
N VAL A 98 -13.91 11.79 12.79
CA VAL A 98 -14.45 11.06 11.63
C VAL A 98 -15.96 11.20 11.70
N GLN A 99 -16.56 11.79 10.66
CA GLN A 99 -17.99 11.98 10.56
C GLN A 99 -18.63 10.70 9.99
N PRO A 100 -19.70 10.19 10.59
CA PRO A 100 -20.33 8.96 10.13
C PRO A 100 -20.88 9.16 8.71
N ALA A 101 -20.49 8.28 7.78
CA ALA A 101 -21.07 8.25 6.44
C ALA A 101 -22.56 7.90 6.55
N THR A 102 -23.42 8.71 5.93
CA THR A 102 -24.84 8.84 6.28
C THR A 102 -25.74 7.62 6.11
N SER A 103 -25.32 6.44 5.61
CA SER A 103 -26.34 5.40 5.29
C SER A 103 -25.95 3.91 5.18
N ALA A 104 -24.70 3.46 5.27
CA ALA A 104 -24.44 2.02 5.01
C ALA A 104 -23.25 1.36 5.73
N LEU A 105 -22.39 2.13 6.40
CA LEU A 105 -21.18 1.63 7.08
C LEU A 105 -21.19 1.99 8.57
N SER A 106 -22.36 1.88 9.22
CA SER A 106 -22.60 2.23 10.63
C SER A 106 -21.83 1.40 11.66
N ASN A 107 -20.98 0.47 11.23
CA ASN A 107 -20.25 -0.45 12.12
C ASN A 107 -18.76 -0.12 12.24
N LEU A 108 -18.28 0.95 11.61
CA LEU A 108 -16.91 1.43 11.78
C LEU A 108 -16.91 2.50 12.89
N ASP A 109 -16.80 2.05 14.14
CA ASP A 109 -16.64 2.93 15.29
C ASP A 109 -15.31 3.67 15.21
N GLY A 110 -15.34 4.92 14.73
CA GLY A 110 -14.19 5.84 14.79
C GLY A 110 -13.13 5.69 13.70
N GLY A 111 -13.48 5.19 12.50
CA GLY A 111 -12.52 5.09 11.40
C GLY A 111 -13.14 5.16 10.00
N PHE A 112 -12.30 5.35 8.99
CA PHE A 112 -12.72 5.35 7.57
C PHE A 112 -11.73 4.58 6.69
N LEU A 113 -12.26 3.99 5.62
CA LEU A 113 -11.46 3.26 4.63
C LEU A 113 -10.97 4.23 3.55
N TYR A 114 -9.68 4.19 3.25
CA TYR A 114 -9.04 5.02 2.23
C TYR A 114 -8.44 4.15 1.11
N SER A 115 -8.78 4.50 -0.13
CA SER A 115 -8.41 3.76 -1.35
C SER A 115 -7.77 4.69 -2.38
N ASN A 116 -6.76 5.45 -1.97
CA ASN A 116 -6.04 6.40 -2.84
C ASN A 116 -6.94 7.48 -3.47
N ASN A 117 -7.96 7.90 -2.73
CA ASN A 117 -8.85 8.97 -3.14
C ASN A 117 -8.14 10.33 -3.09
N VAL A 118 -8.39 11.17 -4.08
CA VAL A 118 -7.77 12.51 -4.11
C VAL A 118 -8.27 13.39 -2.95
N LEU A 119 -7.37 14.18 -2.37
CA LEU A 119 -7.67 15.09 -1.26
C LEU A 119 -8.16 16.48 -1.72
N GLY A 120 -8.37 16.68 -3.02
CA GLY A 120 -8.75 17.97 -3.58
C GLY A 120 -10.13 18.49 -3.14
N SER A 121 -10.96 17.70 -2.46
CA SER A 121 -12.18 18.20 -1.81
C SER A 121 -11.97 18.66 -0.36
N CYS A 122 -10.83 18.33 0.25
CA CYS A 122 -10.51 18.71 1.62
C CYS A 122 -10.02 20.16 1.65
N ASP A 123 -10.60 21.04 2.48
CA ASP A 123 -10.11 22.41 2.61
C ASP A 123 -9.91 22.79 4.08
N VAL A 124 -9.19 23.88 4.32
CA VAL A 124 -8.98 24.43 5.65
C VAL A 124 -10.27 25.09 6.13
N VAL A 125 -10.70 24.75 7.35
CA VAL A 125 -11.93 25.29 7.97
C VAL A 125 -11.65 26.19 9.17
N GLN A 126 -10.49 26.02 9.81
CA GLN A 126 -10.07 26.85 10.91
C GLN A 126 -8.55 26.99 10.91
N TYR A 127 -8.07 28.14 11.35
CA TYR A 127 -6.65 28.39 11.59
C TYR A 127 -6.46 29.05 12.95
N GLN A 128 -5.30 28.81 13.55
CA GLN A 128 -4.87 29.41 14.80
C GLN A 128 -3.37 29.69 14.75
N VAL A 129 -2.97 30.79 15.36
CA VAL A 129 -1.57 31.13 15.63
C VAL A 129 -1.41 31.44 17.10
N VAL A 130 -0.40 30.81 17.67
CA VAL A 130 0.02 30.97 19.04
C VAL A 130 1.45 31.49 19.02
N VAL A 131 1.65 32.71 19.52
CA VAL A 131 2.97 33.29 19.70
C VAL A 131 3.33 33.16 21.17
N LEU A 132 4.49 32.57 21.43
CA LEU A 132 5.09 32.43 22.76
C LEU A 132 6.40 33.21 22.76
N PRO A 133 6.38 34.52 23.04
CA PRO A 133 7.58 35.36 22.99
C PRO A 133 8.69 34.87 23.94
N GLY A 134 8.32 34.45 25.15
CA GLY A 134 9.27 33.92 26.13
C GLY A 134 9.97 32.63 25.68
N ALA A 135 9.25 31.76 24.96
CA ALA A 135 9.81 30.55 24.35
C ALA A 135 10.46 30.81 22.98
N ARG A 136 10.41 32.06 22.49
CA ARG A 136 10.93 32.48 21.19
C ARG A 136 10.34 31.69 20.02
N GLN A 137 9.04 31.39 20.12
CA GLN A 137 8.35 30.43 19.27
C GLN A 137 7.06 31.02 18.71
N ILE A 138 6.78 30.72 17.43
CA ILE A 138 5.47 30.92 16.80
C ILE A 138 4.98 29.55 16.35
N SER A 139 3.82 29.13 16.85
CA SER A 139 3.14 27.92 16.42
C SER A 139 1.90 28.29 15.62
N THR A 140 1.70 27.65 14.48
CA THR A 140 0.55 27.82 13.62
C THR A 140 -0.13 26.47 13.45
N SER A 141 -1.43 26.40 13.65
CA SER A 141 -2.22 25.19 13.45
C SER A 141 -3.42 25.47 12.55
N THR A 142 -3.80 24.47 11.77
CA THR A 142 -4.96 24.54 10.89
C THR A 142 -5.73 23.24 10.98
N ILE A 143 -7.05 23.36 11.02
CA ILE A 143 -7.98 22.25 10.90
C ILE A 143 -8.44 22.18 9.46
N ILE A 144 -8.36 20.98 8.89
CA ILE A 144 -8.86 20.66 7.55
C ILE A 144 -10.10 19.80 7.69
N GLN A 145 -11.09 20.04 6.84
CA GLN A 145 -12.29 19.23 6.74
C GLN A 145 -12.36 18.60 5.36
N CYS A 146 -12.49 17.28 5.32
CA CYS A 146 -12.71 16.50 4.13
C CYS A 146 -14.20 16.12 4.03
N PRO A 147 -14.97 16.72 3.10
CA PRO A 147 -16.37 16.37 2.88
C PRO A 147 -16.52 14.95 2.30
N PRO A 148 -17.75 14.46 2.09
CA PRO A 148 -17.98 13.16 1.45
C PRO A 148 -17.20 13.05 0.12
N PRO A 149 -16.61 11.88 -0.20
CA PRO A 149 -16.83 10.59 0.45
C PRO A 149 -15.93 10.30 1.67
N LEU A 150 -14.95 11.16 1.99
CA LEU A 150 -13.94 10.89 3.00
C LEU A 150 -14.42 11.14 4.43
N ASN A 151 -15.23 12.19 4.65
CA ASN A 151 -15.91 12.49 5.92
C ASN A 151 -14.99 12.47 7.16
N PHE A 152 -13.86 13.17 7.14
CA PHE A 152 -12.99 13.30 8.31
C PHE A 152 -12.48 14.73 8.49
N GLN A 153 -12.04 15.04 9.70
CA GLN A 153 -11.26 16.23 10.00
C GLN A 153 -9.88 15.84 10.51
N ALA A 154 -8.89 16.63 10.10
CA ALA A 154 -7.53 16.45 10.55
C ALA A 154 -6.91 17.81 10.92
N VAL A 155 -5.94 17.77 11.82
CA VAL A 155 -5.19 18.95 12.24
C VAL A 155 -3.76 18.83 11.77
N THR A 156 -3.20 19.94 11.32
CA THR A 156 -1.76 20.06 11.11
C THR A 156 -1.23 21.29 11.80
N SER A 157 0.04 21.26 12.17
CA SER A 157 0.71 22.36 12.85
C SER A 157 2.14 22.53 12.36
N TRP A 158 2.55 23.78 12.24
CA TRP A 158 3.92 24.18 12.01
C TRP A 158 4.42 25.03 13.17
N THR A 159 5.69 24.89 13.50
CA THR A 159 6.29 25.66 14.59
C THR A 159 7.62 26.23 14.13
N TYR A 160 7.74 27.53 14.25
CA TYR A 160 8.99 28.25 14.09
C TYR A 160 9.57 28.56 15.48
N SER A 161 10.88 28.35 15.62
CA SER A 161 11.64 28.82 16.77
C SER A 161 12.97 29.38 16.30
N ASN A 162 13.48 30.39 17.01
CA ASN A 162 14.78 30.98 16.70
C ASN A 162 15.97 30.12 17.17
N HIS A 163 15.71 29.01 17.83
CA HIS A 163 16.70 28.01 18.23
C HIS A 163 16.32 26.65 17.65
N ALA A 164 17.31 25.78 17.47
CA ALA A 164 17.07 24.44 16.97
C ALA A 164 16.23 23.63 17.98
N ILE A 165 15.04 23.20 17.57
CA ILE A 165 14.22 22.24 18.32
C ILE A 165 14.64 20.84 17.86
N ILE A 166 14.96 19.97 18.82
CA ILE A 166 15.27 18.55 18.52
C ILE A 166 14.03 17.92 17.87
N GLY A 167 14.21 17.34 16.68
CA GLY A 167 13.11 16.76 15.91
C GLY A 167 12.27 17.76 15.12
N GLY A 168 12.62 19.05 15.13
CA GLY A 168 12.00 20.05 14.27
C GLY A 168 12.28 19.77 12.79
N LEU A 169 11.27 19.99 11.94
CA LEU A 169 11.45 19.91 10.49
C LEU A 169 12.29 21.11 10.03
N SER A 170 13.49 20.83 9.54
CA SER A 170 14.33 21.82 8.85
C SER A 170 14.05 21.73 7.36
N SER A 171 14.13 22.85 6.64
CA SER A 171 14.02 22.83 5.18
C SER A 171 15.13 21.98 4.53
N SER A 172 16.26 21.80 5.21
CA SER A 172 17.33 20.90 4.79
C SER A 172 16.96 19.41 4.81
N SER A 173 15.86 19.03 5.48
CA SER A 173 15.35 17.66 5.51
C SER A 173 14.67 17.25 4.19
N PHE A 174 14.37 18.22 3.33
CA PHE A 174 13.74 17.99 2.03
C PHE A 174 14.76 18.07 0.90
N SER A 175 14.56 17.25 -0.15
CA SER A 175 15.43 17.29 -1.33
C SER A 175 15.43 18.69 -1.94
N PRO A 176 16.60 19.18 -2.43
CA PRO A 176 16.65 20.40 -3.24
C PRO A 176 15.64 20.31 -4.39
N ASN A 177 14.96 21.42 -4.69
CA ASN A 177 13.93 21.50 -5.74
C ASN A 177 12.65 20.67 -5.48
N THR A 178 12.28 20.46 -4.22
CA THR A 178 10.96 19.90 -3.87
C THR A 178 9.98 20.97 -3.42
N LEU A 179 8.70 20.77 -3.71
CA LEU A 179 7.64 21.68 -3.28
C LEU A 179 7.56 21.79 -1.75
N ALA A 180 7.73 20.67 -1.04
CA ALA A 180 7.81 20.64 0.41
C ALA A 180 8.89 21.57 0.98
N ARG A 181 10.07 21.59 0.35
CA ARG A 181 11.14 22.50 0.75
C ARG A 181 10.76 23.96 0.53
N ALA A 182 10.18 24.28 -0.63
CA ALA A 182 9.77 25.65 -0.93
C ALA A 182 8.65 26.15 -0.01
N ILE A 183 7.71 25.27 0.36
CA ILE A 183 6.71 25.52 1.39
C ILE A 183 7.40 25.81 2.74
N SER A 184 8.29 24.91 3.18
CA SER A 184 8.99 25.04 4.46
C SER A 184 9.82 26.32 4.55
N ASP A 185 10.58 26.65 3.49
CA ASP A 185 11.38 27.87 3.40
C ASP A 185 10.48 29.13 3.41
N GLY A 186 9.38 29.12 2.66
CA GLY A 186 8.44 30.24 2.59
C GLY A 186 7.77 30.54 3.93
N VAL A 187 7.25 29.50 4.59
CA VAL A 187 6.65 29.63 5.94
C VAL A 187 7.71 30.11 6.94
N THR A 188 8.92 29.54 6.91
CA THR A 188 10.01 29.90 7.84
C THR A 188 10.44 31.36 7.67
N ASN A 189 10.66 31.82 6.44
CA ASN A 189 11.11 33.19 6.18
C ASN A 189 10.08 34.22 6.64
N ILE A 190 8.80 34.02 6.35
CA ILE A 190 7.75 34.97 6.76
C ILE A 190 7.53 34.93 8.28
N THR A 191 7.56 33.74 8.88
CA THR A 191 7.41 33.60 10.34
C THR A 191 8.57 34.21 11.09
N TRP A 192 9.79 34.13 10.57
CA TRP A 192 10.95 34.80 11.15
C TRP A 192 10.80 36.32 11.19
N GLU A 193 10.29 36.96 10.13
CA GLU A 193 10.04 38.41 10.16
C GLU A 193 9.00 38.80 11.19
N ALA A 194 7.89 38.06 11.20
CA ALA A 194 6.81 38.28 12.14
C ALA A 194 7.32 38.13 13.58
N TYR A 195 8.06 37.06 13.85
CA TYR A 195 8.69 36.82 15.14
C TYR A 195 9.60 37.97 15.54
N ARG A 196 10.50 38.40 14.67
CA ARG A 196 11.47 39.45 14.98
C ARG A 196 10.79 40.78 15.30
N ASP A 197 9.80 41.20 14.52
CA ASP A 197 9.07 42.46 14.78
C ASP A 197 8.23 42.38 16.06
N ILE A 198 7.52 41.26 16.27
CA ILE A 198 6.74 41.02 17.50
C ILE A 198 7.66 41.02 18.72
N TYR A 199 8.78 40.30 18.66
CA TYR A 199 9.76 40.23 19.74
C TYR A 199 10.34 41.61 20.05
N HIS A 200 10.74 42.40 19.04
CA HIS A 200 11.30 43.72 19.31
C HIS A 200 10.28 44.68 19.93
N LYS A 201 9.03 44.65 19.47
CA LYS A 201 7.97 45.51 20.02
C LYS A 201 7.51 45.12 21.42
N LEU A 202 7.57 43.83 21.75
CA LEU A 202 7.14 43.31 23.04
C LEU A 202 8.24 43.29 24.11
N TYR A 203 9.51 43.10 23.74
CA TYR A 203 10.60 42.86 24.69
C TYR A 203 11.81 43.79 24.53
N SER A 204 12.04 44.38 23.36
CA SER A 204 13.27 45.14 23.08
C SER A 204 13.11 46.65 23.22
N THR A 205 11.91 47.15 23.52
CA THR A 205 11.53 48.57 23.49
C THR A 205 11.78 49.41 24.75
N PRO A 206 12.63 49.06 25.75
CA PRO A 206 12.96 50.06 26.77
C PRO A 206 14.34 50.74 26.62
N TYR A 207 15.27 50.28 25.77
CA TYR A 207 16.68 50.63 26.05
C TYR A 207 17.34 51.75 25.21
N PHE A 208 16.86 52.11 24.01
CA PHE A 208 17.69 52.93 23.12
C PHE A 208 17.36 54.41 22.99
N ASN A 209 16.18 54.87 23.39
CA ASN A 209 15.86 56.30 23.39
C ASN A 209 15.01 56.59 24.63
N ASN A 210 15.51 57.43 25.55
CA ASN A 210 14.83 57.96 26.75
C ASN A 210 13.56 58.80 26.42
N ILE A 211 12.74 58.33 25.49
CA ILE A 211 11.43 58.88 25.19
C ILE A 211 10.50 58.21 26.20
N GLU A 212 9.83 59.04 27.00
CA GLU A 212 8.82 58.68 27.98
C GLU A 212 7.67 57.96 27.26
N TYR A 213 7.79 56.64 27.11
CA TYR A 213 6.72 55.83 26.52
C TYR A 213 5.68 55.52 27.59
N ASN A 214 4.42 55.62 27.15
CA ASN A 214 3.22 55.29 27.91
C ASN A 214 3.41 53.96 28.65
N THR A 215 3.53 54.02 29.99
CA THR A 215 3.82 52.92 30.92
C THR A 215 2.77 51.80 30.94
N THR A 216 1.81 51.84 30.01
CA THR A 216 0.67 50.93 29.91
C THR A 216 0.91 49.75 28.96
N GLN A 217 2.03 49.68 28.23
CA GLN A 217 2.32 48.52 27.38
C GLN A 217 2.89 47.38 28.23
N GLN A 218 2.03 46.43 28.58
CA GLN A 218 2.37 45.24 29.34
C GLN A 218 3.11 44.23 28.46
N GLU A 219 4.21 43.65 28.98
CA GLU A 219 4.85 42.49 28.35
C GLU A 219 3.83 41.34 28.23
N VAL A 220 3.91 40.56 27.15
CA VAL A 220 2.93 39.51 26.85
C VAL A 220 3.57 38.13 26.88
N TYR A 221 2.97 37.21 27.63
CA TYR A 221 3.37 35.81 27.75
C TYR A 221 2.95 34.96 26.55
N THR A 222 1.70 35.12 26.09
CA THR A 222 1.19 34.41 24.92
C THR A 222 0.21 35.28 24.15
N VAL A 223 0.22 35.17 22.83
CA VAL A 223 -0.79 35.76 21.94
C VAL A 223 -1.44 34.62 21.18
N ILE A 224 -2.78 34.55 21.21
CA ILE A 224 -3.57 33.56 20.51
C ILE A 224 -4.49 34.30 19.54
N ALA A 225 -4.31 34.05 18.26
CA ALA A 225 -5.18 34.56 17.20
C ALA A 225 -5.79 33.39 16.44
N ALA A 226 -7.10 33.39 16.23
CA ALA A 226 -7.79 32.34 15.49
C ALA A 226 -8.88 32.91 14.58
N GLY A 227 -9.20 32.16 13.54
CA GLY A 227 -10.23 32.50 12.58
C GLY A 227 -10.63 31.33 11.71
N ALA A 228 -11.59 31.59 10.82
CA ALA A 228 -12.04 30.67 9.81
C ALA A 228 -11.96 31.37 8.45
N PRO A 229 -11.51 30.68 7.38
CA PRO A 229 -11.49 31.27 6.05
C PRO A 229 -12.90 31.54 5.56
N ASN A 230 -13.08 32.61 4.78
CA ASN A 230 -14.31 32.88 4.07
C ASN A 230 -14.21 32.28 2.65
N CYS A 231 -14.88 31.16 2.44
CA CYS A 231 -14.89 30.43 1.18
C CYS A 231 -16.21 30.67 0.44
N ASP A 232 -16.10 31.22 -0.77
CA ASP A 232 -17.25 31.33 -1.66
C ASP A 232 -17.58 29.96 -2.25
N SER A 233 -18.77 29.44 -1.93
CA SER A 233 -19.24 28.10 -2.32
C SER A 233 -19.23 27.80 -3.83
N GLY A 234 -19.00 28.80 -4.70
CA GLY A 234 -19.00 28.65 -6.15
C GLY A 234 -17.66 28.81 -6.87
N THR A 235 -16.61 29.37 -6.25
CA THR A 235 -15.39 29.79 -6.98
C THR A 235 -14.12 29.08 -6.55
N ASN A 236 -14.18 28.17 -5.56
CA ASN A 236 -13.01 27.58 -4.87
C ASN A 236 -12.02 28.64 -4.34
N SER A 237 -12.43 29.91 -4.33
CA SER A 237 -11.69 31.02 -3.80
C SER A 237 -12.05 31.18 -2.34
N CYS A 238 -11.04 31.07 -1.51
CA CYS A 238 -11.14 31.29 -0.10
C CYS A 238 -10.17 32.39 0.27
N VAL A 239 -10.63 33.34 1.08
CA VAL A 239 -9.81 34.43 1.59
C VAL A 239 -9.71 34.25 3.09
N VAL A 240 -8.54 34.54 3.66
CA VAL A 240 -8.34 34.58 5.11
C VAL A 240 -8.89 35.92 5.61
N PRO A 241 -10.02 35.96 6.32
CA PRO A 241 -10.55 37.20 6.86
C PRO A 241 -9.77 37.63 8.11
N PRO A 242 -10.11 38.80 8.68
CA PRO A 242 -9.61 39.18 9.98
C PRO A 242 -9.86 38.14 11.08
N PHE A 243 -9.02 38.12 12.12
CA PHE A 243 -9.17 37.21 13.25
C PHE A 243 -10.53 37.41 13.91
N THR A 244 -11.26 36.31 14.07
CA THR A 244 -12.51 36.31 14.85
C THR A 244 -12.24 36.26 16.34
N TYR A 245 -11.08 35.73 16.71
CA TYR A 245 -10.64 35.60 18.10
C TYR A 245 -9.20 36.09 18.22
N TYR A 246 -8.97 36.99 19.16
CA TYR A 246 -7.66 37.53 19.48
C TYR A 246 -7.57 37.84 20.96
N ASP A 247 -6.77 37.04 21.66
CA ASP A 247 -6.49 37.23 23.08
C ASP A 247 -4.98 37.19 23.29
N ALA A 248 -4.54 37.92 24.29
CA ALA A 248 -3.22 37.70 24.84
C ALA A 248 -3.21 37.72 26.35
N ILE A 249 -2.16 37.14 26.90
CA ILE A 249 -2.00 37.00 28.35
C ILE A 249 -0.78 37.83 28.76
N GLY A 250 -0.97 38.78 29.67
CA GLY A 250 0.11 39.59 30.22
C GLY A 250 1.13 38.73 30.97
N ASN A 251 2.42 39.07 30.87
CA ASN A 251 3.52 38.32 31.47
C ASN A 251 3.55 38.42 33.01
N ILE A 252 3.15 39.57 33.55
CA ILE A 252 3.27 39.86 34.99
C ILE A 252 2.00 39.43 35.74
N ASP A 253 0.83 39.83 35.24
CA ASP A 253 -0.44 39.67 35.98
C ASP A 253 -1.31 38.51 35.45
N LEU A 254 -0.89 37.85 34.36
CA LEU A 254 -1.67 36.84 33.64
C LEU A 254 -3.07 37.30 33.21
N ASN A 255 -3.30 38.61 33.16
CA ASN A 255 -4.56 39.19 32.71
C ASN A 255 -4.74 38.96 31.21
N ILE A 256 -5.99 38.66 30.81
CA ILE A 256 -6.37 38.57 29.41
C ILE A 256 -6.51 40.00 28.87
N LEU A 257 -5.74 40.31 27.83
CA LEU A 257 -5.73 41.56 27.09
C LEU A 257 -6.52 41.34 25.79
N PRO A 258 -7.81 41.73 25.75
CA PRO A 258 -8.65 41.46 24.58
C PRO A 258 -8.28 42.40 23.42
N GLY A 259 -8.16 41.82 22.24
CA GLY A 259 -8.05 42.55 20.97
C GLY A 259 -6.65 43.06 20.62
N PRO A 260 -6.41 43.34 19.32
CA PRO A 260 -5.09 43.65 18.77
C PRO A 260 -4.55 45.01 19.23
N SER A 261 -5.40 45.94 19.64
CA SER A 261 -4.97 47.27 20.12
C SER A 261 -4.33 47.24 21.51
N ALA A 262 -4.59 46.20 22.31
CA ALA A 262 -4.03 46.09 23.65
C ALA A 262 -2.53 45.75 23.64
N ILE A 263 -1.99 45.38 22.47
CA ILE A 263 -0.64 44.84 22.33
C ILE A 263 0.04 45.48 21.14
N ALA A 264 1.32 45.82 21.27
CA ALA A 264 2.13 46.29 20.14
C ALA A 264 2.41 45.19 19.08
N ALA A 265 1.74 44.05 19.12
CA ALA A 265 1.87 43.00 18.12
C ALA A 265 1.19 43.48 16.83
N ASN A 266 2.00 43.67 15.79
CA ASN A 266 1.49 44.10 14.49
C ASN A 266 0.60 43.02 13.89
N GLU A 267 -0.72 43.24 13.91
CA GLU A 267 -1.74 42.34 13.38
C GLU A 267 -1.41 41.89 11.95
N SER A 268 -0.84 42.81 11.14
CA SER A 268 -0.42 42.54 9.76
C SER A 268 0.64 41.44 9.66
N ASN A 269 1.53 41.29 10.64
CA ASN A 269 2.51 40.20 10.66
C ASN A 269 1.87 38.85 10.94
N LEU A 270 0.91 38.81 11.86
CA LEU A 270 0.18 37.59 12.17
C LEU A 270 -0.66 37.15 10.96
N TYR A 271 -1.27 38.10 10.24
CA TYR A 271 -1.92 37.82 8.97
C TYR A 271 -0.95 37.29 7.91
N ASN A 272 0.24 37.87 7.78
CA ASN A 272 1.23 37.36 6.83
C ASN A 272 1.59 35.90 7.13
N VAL A 273 1.81 35.56 8.40
CA VAL A 273 2.10 34.18 8.82
C VAL A 273 0.95 33.24 8.48
N ILE A 274 -0.29 33.63 8.80
CA ILE A 274 -1.47 32.79 8.55
C ILE A 274 -1.75 32.67 7.06
N ASN A 275 -1.68 33.74 6.29
CA ASN A 275 -1.85 33.69 4.84
C ASN A 275 -0.86 32.71 4.20
N VAL A 276 0.38 32.72 4.66
CA VAL A 276 1.41 31.81 4.16
C VAL A 276 1.16 30.38 4.58
N PHE A 277 0.86 30.14 5.85
CA PHE A 277 0.58 28.79 6.33
C PHE A 277 -0.69 28.20 5.72
N TYR A 278 -1.76 28.99 5.62
CA TYR A 278 -3.02 28.63 4.98
C TYR A 278 -2.82 28.19 3.52
N ASN A 279 -2.15 29.02 2.71
CA ASN A 279 -1.90 28.71 1.31
C ASN A 279 -0.92 27.53 1.14
N ALA A 280 -0.01 27.34 2.09
CA ALA A 280 0.89 26.19 2.12
C ALA A 280 0.13 24.88 2.35
N VAL A 281 -0.76 24.85 3.34
CA VAL A 281 -1.59 23.68 3.65
C VAL A 281 -2.51 23.34 2.47
N ARG A 282 -3.16 24.34 1.88
CA ARG A 282 -3.97 24.14 0.67
C ARG A 282 -3.14 23.56 -0.48
N LEU A 283 -1.93 24.06 -0.71
CA LEU A 283 -1.05 23.54 -1.74
C LEU A 283 -0.63 22.09 -1.47
N ASP A 284 -0.35 21.74 -0.22
CA ASP A 284 0.00 20.38 0.22
C ASP A 284 -1.18 19.40 0.10
N LEU A 285 -2.42 19.89 0.22
CA LEU A 285 -3.67 19.18 -0.08
C LEU A 285 -4.02 19.15 -1.57
N GLY A 286 -3.19 19.74 -2.43
CA GLY A 286 -3.38 19.71 -3.88
C GLY A 286 -4.34 20.77 -4.42
N HIS A 287 -4.57 21.87 -3.68
CA HIS A 287 -5.33 23.03 -4.17
C HIS A 287 -4.44 24.01 -4.91
N TRP A 288 -4.33 23.82 -6.22
CA TRP A 288 -3.59 24.68 -7.13
C TRP A 288 -4.49 25.80 -7.64
N THR A 289 -4.81 26.76 -6.76
CA THR A 289 -5.67 27.89 -7.12
C THR A 289 -4.85 29.06 -7.64
N THR A 290 -5.45 29.88 -8.50
CA THR A 290 -4.86 31.14 -8.97
C THR A 290 -4.61 32.14 -7.85
N ASN A 291 -5.28 31.97 -6.71
CA ASN A 291 -5.13 32.84 -5.53
C ASN A 291 -4.06 32.32 -4.55
N ASN A 292 -3.34 31.24 -4.89
CA ASN A 292 -2.29 30.72 -4.04
C ASN A 292 -1.01 31.55 -4.16
N ILE A 293 -0.53 32.06 -3.02
CA ILE A 293 0.65 32.92 -2.96
C ILE A 293 1.98 32.21 -3.29
N PHE A 294 2.02 30.87 -3.29
CA PHE A 294 3.21 30.12 -3.68
C PHE A 294 3.39 30.03 -5.19
N THR A 295 2.29 30.06 -5.95
CA THR A 295 2.27 29.90 -7.41
C THR A 295 1.99 31.19 -8.15
N ASN A 296 1.27 32.14 -7.54
CA ASN A 296 0.90 33.42 -8.15
C ASN A 296 1.55 34.62 -7.43
N PRO A 297 2.48 35.34 -8.08
CA PRO A 297 3.10 36.53 -7.50
C PRO A 297 2.12 37.67 -7.22
N ARG A 298 1.05 37.81 -8.02
CA ARG A 298 0.01 38.82 -7.78
C ARG A 298 -0.72 38.53 -6.48
N ALA A 299 -1.07 37.26 -6.23
CA ALA A 299 -1.71 36.84 -5.00
C ALA A 299 -0.79 37.07 -3.79
N PHE A 300 0.52 36.82 -3.94
CA PHE A 300 1.51 37.13 -2.91
C PHE A 300 1.53 38.62 -2.55
N ASN A 301 1.65 39.49 -3.55
CA ASN A 301 1.73 40.94 -3.35
C ASN A 301 0.44 41.54 -2.76
N THR A 302 -0.73 40.95 -3.03
CA THR A 302 -2.00 41.41 -2.44
C THR A 302 -2.24 40.88 -1.04
N SER A 303 -1.76 39.67 -0.72
CA SER A 303 -2.09 38.99 0.54
C SER A 303 -1.03 39.17 1.63
N VAL A 304 0.22 39.42 1.25
CA VAL A 304 1.33 39.57 2.18
C VAL A 304 1.71 41.05 2.24
N SER A 305 1.36 41.70 3.35
CA SER A 305 1.67 43.09 3.62
C SER A 305 3.18 43.30 3.82
N ASN A 306 3.69 44.46 3.41
CA ASN A 306 5.07 44.86 3.67
C ASN A 306 5.15 45.60 5.01
N THR A 307 5.52 44.88 6.06
CA THR A 307 5.39 45.34 7.45
C THR A 307 6.70 45.78 8.11
N GLY A 308 7.83 45.83 7.40
CA GLY A 308 9.05 46.34 8.00
C GLY A 308 10.26 46.55 7.09
N ASN A 309 11.24 47.29 7.63
CA ASN A 309 12.54 47.60 6.99
C ASN A 309 13.52 46.40 7.00
N SER A 310 13.02 45.17 6.92
CA SER A 310 13.87 43.97 6.95
C SER A 310 14.66 43.82 5.64
N THR A 311 15.93 44.22 5.62
CA THR A 311 16.81 43.99 4.46
C THR A 311 16.99 42.50 4.14
N VAL A 312 17.02 41.64 5.18
CA VAL A 312 17.27 40.19 5.04
C VAL A 312 16.18 39.49 4.22
N ASN A 313 14.93 39.95 4.28
CA ASN A 313 13.84 39.35 3.52
C ASN A 313 13.33 40.20 2.37
N ALA A 314 13.92 41.38 2.12
CA ALA A 314 13.64 42.15 0.92
C ALA A 314 13.95 41.31 -0.33
N ALA A 315 15.08 40.59 -0.35
CA ALA A 315 15.45 39.71 -1.45
C ALA A 315 14.48 38.53 -1.63
N PHE A 316 14.07 37.88 -0.52
CA PHE A 316 13.08 36.80 -0.57
C PHE A 316 11.73 37.31 -1.11
N ARG A 317 11.24 38.45 -0.60
CA ARG A 317 9.98 39.06 -1.00
C ARG A 317 10.01 39.57 -2.43
N GLU A 318 11.14 40.08 -2.91
CA GLU A 318 11.33 40.50 -4.29
C GLU A 318 11.23 39.30 -5.24
N ILE A 319 11.92 38.20 -4.93
CA ILE A 319 11.86 36.99 -5.77
C ILE A 319 10.46 36.34 -5.67
N ALA A 320 9.88 36.26 -4.47
CA ALA A 320 8.53 35.73 -4.28
C ALA A 320 7.46 36.60 -4.97
N GLY A 321 7.60 37.91 -4.93
CA GLY A 321 6.68 38.87 -5.55
C GLY A 321 6.83 38.98 -7.06
N THR A 322 7.95 38.50 -7.64
CA THR A 322 8.16 38.45 -9.10
C THR A 322 7.85 37.09 -9.70
N LYS A 323 8.17 36.00 -9.00
CA LYS A 323 8.05 34.63 -9.53
C LYS A 323 7.05 33.75 -8.78
N GLY A 324 6.69 34.09 -7.53
CA GLY A 324 5.97 33.21 -6.60
C GLY A 324 6.94 32.52 -5.63
N MET A 325 6.51 32.25 -4.39
CA MET A 325 7.41 31.71 -3.35
C MET A 325 8.03 30.36 -3.71
N ALA A 326 7.33 29.52 -4.47
CA ALA A 326 7.86 28.21 -4.85
C ALA A 326 9.11 28.32 -5.75
N TYR A 327 9.14 29.30 -6.65
CA TYR A 327 10.26 29.53 -7.58
C TYR A 327 11.52 30.09 -6.91
N VAL A 328 11.41 30.64 -5.70
CA VAL A 328 12.57 31.10 -4.91
C VAL A 328 13.55 29.95 -4.65
N ASN A 329 13.05 28.71 -4.59
CA ASN A 329 13.85 27.52 -4.33
C ASN A 329 14.09 26.66 -5.59
N TYR A 330 14.10 27.29 -6.77
CA TYR A 330 14.28 26.62 -8.07
C TYR A 330 13.30 25.49 -8.36
N THR A 331 12.18 25.40 -7.63
CA THR A 331 11.08 24.56 -8.06
C THR A 331 10.40 25.23 -9.23
N SER A 332 10.09 24.46 -10.27
CA SER A 332 9.20 24.88 -11.33
C SER A 332 7.83 24.31 -11.01
N PRO A 333 7.07 24.90 -10.06
CA PRO A 333 5.70 24.47 -9.86
C PRO A 333 4.97 24.59 -11.20
N PRO A 334 4.05 23.66 -11.49
CA PRO A 334 3.09 23.86 -12.56
C PRO A 334 2.38 25.21 -12.36
N GLY A 335 2.13 25.92 -13.48
CA GLY A 335 1.39 27.18 -13.42
C GLY A 335 0.02 26.98 -12.77
N ALA A 336 -0.56 28.04 -12.20
CA ALA A 336 -1.84 27.94 -11.48
C ALA A 336 -3.00 27.38 -12.33
N ASP A 337 -2.89 27.42 -13.66
CA ASP A 337 -3.88 26.88 -14.61
C ASP A 337 -3.52 25.49 -15.15
N VAL A 338 -2.40 24.90 -14.71
CA VAL A 338 -1.94 23.58 -15.18
C VAL A 338 -2.51 22.51 -14.27
N SER A 339 -3.21 21.53 -14.86
CA SER A 339 -3.66 20.33 -14.14
C SER A 339 -2.46 19.62 -13.52
N THR A 340 -2.35 19.72 -12.20
CA THR A 340 -1.27 19.09 -11.43
C THR A 340 -1.64 17.67 -11.05
N ALA A 341 -0.66 16.90 -10.61
CA ALA A 341 -0.95 15.64 -9.94
C ALA A 341 -1.83 15.93 -8.70
N PRO A 342 -2.94 15.20 -8.50
CA PRO A 342 -3.76 15.37 -7.33
C PRO A 342 -2.98 14.96 -6.07
N ALA A 343 -3.25 15.64 -4.96
CA ALA A 343 -2.69 15.21 -3.69
C ALA A 343 -3.41 13.95 -3.21
N VAL A 344 -2.64 12.96 -2.80
CA VAL A 344 -3.13 11.71 -2.21
C VAL A 344 -2.37 11.43 -0.94
N ILE A 345 -3.02 10.79 0.04
CA ILE A 345 -2.36 10.28 1.23
C ILE A 345 -1.33 9.22 0.82
N GLN A 346 -0.07 9.43 1.20
CA GLN A 346 1.03 8.52 0.94
C GLN A 346 1.11 7.49 2.06
N ILE A 347 0.55 6.31 1.81
CA ILE A 347 0.60 5.16 2.72
C ILE A 347 0.94 3.87 1.95
N PRO A 348 1.55 2.90 2.63
CA PRO A 348 1.69 1.56 2.07
C PRO A 348 0.34 0.82 2.11
N TYR A 349 -0.12 0.34 0.96
CA TYR A 349 -1.24 -0.58 0.83
C TYR A 349 -0.75 -2.02 0.78
N THR A 350 -1.54 -2.93 1.37
CA THR A 350 -1.34 -4.37 1.23
C THR A 350 -2.05 -4.86 -0.02
N CYS A 351 -1.28 -5.21 -1.05
CA CYS A 351 -1.80 -5.69 -2.32
C CYS A 351 -1.57 -7.19 -2.46
N SER A 352 -2.63 -7.93 -2.73
CA SER A 352 -2.54 -9.35 -3.03
C SER A 352 -2.24 -9.53 -4.52
N THR A 353 -1.11 -10.16 -4.83
CA THR A 353 -0.72 -10.47 -6.21
C THR A 353 -0.41 -11.96 -6.36
N LEU A 354 -0.79 -12.51 -7.51
CA LEU A 354 -0.38 -13.86 -7.91
C LEU A 354 1.08 -13.80 -8.38
N GLN A 355 1.96 -14.48 -7.65
CA GLN A 355 3.34 -14.68 -8.07
C GLN A 355 3.56 -16.16 -8.37
N ARG A 356 4.32 -16.47 -9.42
CA ARG A 356 4.72 -17.85 -9.69
C ARG A 356 5.59 -18.34 -8.52
N LYS A 357 5.31 -19.55 -8.03
CA LYS A 357 6.12 -20.17 -6.98
C LYS A 357 7.60 -20.26 -7.40
N PRO A 358 8.55 -20.19 -6.44
CA PRO A 358 9.94 -20.53 -6.70
C PRO A 358 10.06 -21.90 -7.36
N ALA A 359 11.06 -22.08 -8.23
CA ALA A 359 11.15 -23.26 -9.10
C ALA A 359 11.03 -24.60 -8.35
N GLY A 360 11.66 -24.73 -7.18
CA GLY A 360 11.57 -25.93 -6.34
C GLY A 360 10.14 -26.22 -5.87
N SER A 361 9.51 -25.25 -5.18
CA SER A 361 8.14 -25.39 -4.68
C SER A 361 7.11 -25.54 -5.82
N PHE A 362 7.37 -24.91 -6.97
CA PHE A 362 6.57 -25.08 -8.19
C PHE A 362 6.59 -26.54 -8.67
N ILE A 363 7.79 -27.12 -8.86
CA ILE A 363 7.94 -28.49 -9.36
C ILE A 363 7.28 -29.47 -8.39
N VAL A 364 7.56 -29.35 -7.09
CA VAL A 364 7.01 -30.26 -6.07
C VAL A 364 5.48 -30.17 -6.01
N SER A 365 4.92 -28.95 -6.03
CA SER A 365 3.46 -28.76 -5.99
C SER A 365 2.77 -29.37 -7.22
N VAL A 366 3.33 -29.12 -8.42
CA VAL A 366 2.77 -29.61 -9.69
C VAL A 366 2.88 -31.13 -9.80
N LEU A 367 4.04 -31.71 -9.47
CA LEU A 367 4.25 -33.15 -9.54
C LEU A 367 3.39 -33.89 -8.52
N SER A 368 3.32 -33.41 -7.28
CA SER A 368 2.49 -34.00 -6.23
C SER A 368 1.02 -34.03 -6.65
N GLY A 369 0.47 -32.88 -7.09
CA GLY A 369 -0.91 -32.80 -7.58
C GLY A 369 -1.17 -33.69 -8.80
N THR A 370 -0.22 -33.75 -9.74
CA THR A 370 -0.34 -34.56 -10.96
C THR A 370 -0.36 -36.05 -10.63
N ILE A 371 0.56 -36.52 -9.77
CA ILE A 371 0.63 -37.93 -9.36
C ILE A 371 -0.63 -38.32 -8.60
N SER A 372 -1.11 -37.51 -7.66
CA SER A 372 -2.33 -37.81 -6.90
C SER A 372 -3.57 -37.89 -7.80
N MET A 373 -3.78 -36.93 -8.70
CA MET A 373 -4.91 -36.95 -9.64
C MET A 373 -4.83 -38.11 -10.64
N PHE A 374 -3.62 -38.40 -11.12
CA PHE A 374 -3.37 -39.54 -12.01
C PHE A 374 -3.69 -40.86 -11.33
N LEU A 375 -3.14 -41.11 -10.13
CA LEU A 375 -3.38 -42.36 -9.39
C LEU A 375 -4.86 -42.55 -9.05
N ALA A 376 -5.57 -41.48 -8.67
CA ALA A 376 -7.00 -41.53 -8.39
C ALA A 376 -7.81 -41.88 -9.66
N THR A 377 -7.50 -41.22 -10.78
CA THR A 377 -8.18 -41.46 -12.06
C THR A 377 -7.89 -42.87 -12.57
N TRP A 378 -6.62 -43.29 -12.52
CA TRP A 378 -6.19 -44.62 -12.92
C TRP A 378 -6.85 -45.70 -12.07
N GLY A 379 -6.87 -45.54 -10.74
CA GLY A 379 -7.55 -46.45 -9.82
C GLY A 379 -9.05 -46.56 -10.13
N THR A 380 -9.70 -45.45 -10.44
CA THR A 380 -11.12 -45.43 -10.82
C THR A 380 -11.36 -46.19 -12.13
N VAL A 381 -10.51 -45.98 -13.14
CA VAL A 381 -10.58 -46.71 -14.42
C VAL A 381 -10.37 -48.20 -14.22
N VAL A 382 -9.35 -48.61 -13.45
CA VAL A 382 -9.09 -50.02 -13.15
C VAL A 382 -10.26 -50.65 -12.39
N ALA A 383 -10.82 -49.96 -11.40
CA ALA A 383 -11.99 -50.43 -10.66
C ALA A 383 -13.23 -50.60 -11.57
N LEU A 384 -13.48 -49.65 -12.47
CA LEU A 384 -14.56 -49.74 -13.46
C LEU A 384 -14.34 -50.91 -14.43
N LEU A 385 -13.13 -51.07 -14.96
CA LEU A 385 -12.79 -52.19 -15.83
C LEU A 385 -12.94 -53.54 -15.11
N ALA A 386 -12.51 -53.63 -13.85
CA ALA A 386 -12.70 -54.82 -13.03
C ALA A 386 -14.19 -55.12 -12.79
N ALA A 387 -15.00 -54.09 -12.51
CA ALA A 387 -16.45 -54.24 -12.35
C ALA A 387 -17.14 -54.69 -13.65
N LEU A 388 -16.71 -54.18 -14.80
CA LEU A 388 -17.21 -54.59 -16.12
C LEU A 388 -16.77 -56.02 -16.47
N ALA A 389 -15.52 -56.39 -16.18
CA ALA A 389 -15.02 -57.74 -16.40
C ALA A 389 -15.79 -58.78 -15.57
N ARG A 390 -16.13 -58.45 -14.32
CA ARG A 390 -16.97 -59.30 -13.46
C ARG A 390 -18.38 -59.54 -14.01
N ARG A 391 -18.90 -58.68 -14.90
CA ARG A 391 -20.22 -58.87 -15.54
C ARG A 391 -20.20 -59.84 -16.71
N GLN A 392 -19.03 -60.26 -17.20
CA GLN A 392 -18.97 -61.23 -18.31
C GLN A 392 -19.29 -62.66 -17.82
N PRO A 393 -20.18 -63.39 -18.49
CA PRO A 393 -20.52 -64.77 -18.13
C PRO A 393 -19.27 -65.66 -18.21
N GLY A 394 -18.95 -66.34 -17.11
CA GLY A 394 -17.75 -67.18 -16.96
C GLY A 394 -16.55 -66.51 -16.27
N ALA A 395 -16.63 -65.22 -15.90
CA ALA A 395 -15.51 -64.52 -15.24
C ALA A 395 -15.25 -64.97 -13.78
N ASN A 396 -16.23 -65.59 -13.11
CA ASN A 396 -16.11 -66.11 -11.73
C ASN A 396 -16.11 -67.65 -11.68
N ALA A 397 -15.97 -68.34 -12.82
CA ALA A 397 -15.81 -69.78 -12.81
C ALA A 397 -14.37 -70.09 -12.40
N CYS A 398 -14.17 -70.50 -11.14
CA CYS A 398 -12.94 -71.19 -10.77
C CYS A 398 -12.86 -72.43 -11.66
N CYS A 399 -11.87 -72.51 -12.55
CA CYS A 399 -11.51 -73.79 -13.11
C CYS A 399 -11.06 -74.63 -11.92
N GLU A 400 -11.86 -75.64 -11.56
CA GLU A 400 -11.47 -76.65 -10.60
C GLU A 400 -10.18 -77.26 -11.15
N GLN A 401 -9.06 -76.86 -10.55
CA GLN A 401 -7.75 -77.34 -10.91
C GLN A 401 -7.70 -78.74 -10.32
N THR A 402 -8.20 -79.72 -11.08
CA THR A 402 -7.97 -81.12 -10.81
C THR A 402 -6.46 -81.33 -10.90
N ASP A 403 -5.80 -81.30 -9.75
CA ASP A 403 -4.39 -81.68 -9.66
C ASP A 403 -4.26 -83.08 -10.27
N PRO A 404 -3.45 -83.23 -11.33
CA PRO A 404 -3.27 -84.53 -11.98
C PRO A 404 -2.59 -85.55 -11.06
N GLU A 405 -2.10 -85.13 -9.88
CA GLU A 405 -1.45 -86.01 -8.91
C GLU A 405 -2.46 -86.81 -8.07
N PHE A 406 -3.70 -86.35 -7.90
CA PHE A 406 -4.76 -87.14 -7.24
C PHE A 406 -5.49 -88.10 -8.18
N ALA A 407 -5.31 -87.96 -9.50
CA ALA A 407 -5.94 -88.84 -10.50
C ALA A 407 -5.22 -90.19 -10.68
N MET A 408 -4.08 -90.43 -10.00
CA MET A 408 -3.33 -91.68 -10.10
C MET A 408 -3.72 -92.73 -9.03
N GLN A 409 -4.60 -92.41 -8.07
CA GLN A 409 -5.05 -93.36 -7.03
C GLN A 409 -6.34 -94.13 -7.42
N TYR A 410 -7.12 -93.66 -8.39
CA TYR A 410 -8.33 -94.35 -8.87
C TYR A 410 -8.21 -94.66 -10.36
N GLY A 411 -7.72 -95.87 -10.64
CA GLY A 411 -7.56 -96.40 -11.98
C GLY A 411 -8.89 -96.50 -12.71
N ILE A 412 -9.18 -95.52 -13.56
CA ILE A 412 -10.19 -95.64 -14.62
C ILE A 412 -9.44 -95.73 -15.93
N VAL A 413 -9.30 -96.98 -16.38
CA VAL A 413 -8.78 -97.38 -17.68
C VAL A 413 -9.74 -96.87 -18.76
N SER A 414 -9.26 -96.02 -19.66
CA SER A 414 -9.93 -95.74 -20.93
C SER A 414 -8.90 -95.72 -22.06
N LYS A 415 -9.15 -96.63 -23.01
CA LYS A 415 -8.33 -97.08 -24.13
C LYS A 415 -7.67 -95.97 -24.97
N GLN A 416 -6.38 -96.15 -25.23
CA GLN A 416 -5.70 -95.63 -26.43
C GLN A 416 -6.24 -96.27 -27.71
N PRO A 417 -6.14 -95.56 -28.83
CA PRO A 417 -5.65 -96.15 -30.07
C PRO A 417 -4.32 -95.51 -30.51
N ASN A 418 -3.44 -96.40 -30.94
CA ASN A 418 -2.12 -96.16 -31.51
C ASN A 418 -2.17 -95.38 -32.84
N THR A 419 -1.12 -94.57 -33.10
CA THR A 419 -0.23 -94.59 -34.30
C THR A 419 0.74 -93.41 -34.21
N LEU A 420 2.01 -93.63 -33.82
CA LEU A 420 3.24 -93.74 -34.65
C LEU A 420 3.97 -92.39 -34.91
N PRO A 421 5.31 -92.41 -35.09
CA PRO A 421 6.25 -91.43 -34.52
C PRO A 421 7.03 -90.67 -35.61
N LEU A 422 7.70 -89.56 -35.28
CA LEU A 422 8.79 -89.05 -36.12
C LEU A 422 9.81 -88.19 -35.34
N MET A 423 11.05 -88.68 -35.37
CA MET A 423 12.34 -87.98 -35.51
C MET A 423 12.72 -86.80 -34.59
N TYR A 424 13.58 -87.15 -33.62
CA TYR A 424 14.93 -86.61 -33.41
C TYR A 424 15.37 -85.38 -34.23
N ARG A 425 15.80 -84.30 -33.57
CA ARG A 425 17.03 -83.58 -33.96
C ARG A 425 17.69 -82.87 -32.77
N SER A 426 18.90 -83.35 -32.48
CA SER A 426 19.90 -82.78 -31.58
C SER A 426 20.63 -81.58 -32.22
N GLY A 427 21.03 -80.63 -31.38
CA GLY A 427 21.93 -79.51 -31.66
C GLY A 427 21.67 -78.43 -30.60
N GLY A 428 22.53 -78.09 -29.66
CA GLY A 428 23.99 -78.11 -29.67
C GLY A 428 24.50 -76.66 -29.65
N SER A 429 25.43 -76.37 -28.73
CA SER A 429 26.35 -75.23 -28.72
C SER A 429 25.91 -73.94 -27.99
N GLY A 430 26.32 -73.88 -26.72
CA GLY A 430 27.15 -72.85 -26.07
C GLY A 430 27.13 -71.39 -26.53
N LYS A 431 27.13 -70.48 -25.54
CA LYS A 431 28.17 -69.46 -25.37
C LYS A 431 28.08 -68.75 -24.00
N THR A 432 29.24 -68.68 -23.38
CA THR A 432 29.70 -67.79 -22.30
C THR A 432 29.68 -66.32 -22.73
N GLU A 433 29.32 -65.40 -21.82
CA GLU A 433 29.96 -64.08 -21.60
C GLU A 433 29.18 -63.33 -20.51
N VAL A 434 29.78 -63.09 -19.34
CA VAL A 434 30.58 -61.93 -18.92
C VAL A 434 29.75 -60.94 -18.09
N GLU A 435 30.13 -60.94 -16.82
CA GLU A 435 29.85 -59.99 -15.75
C GLU A 435 30.37 -58.58 -16.10
N PRO A 436 29.69 -57.53 -15.61
CA PRO A 436 30.47 -56.42 -15.11
C PRO A 436 30.05 -55.99 -13.71
N ASP A 437 31.12 -55.81 -12.94
CA ASP A 437 31.29 -55.11 -11.68
C ASP A 437 30.79 -53.65 -11.79
N TYR A 438 30.07 -53.15 -10.77
CA TYR A 438 29.83 -51.72 -10.62
C TYR A 438 29.82 -51.32 -9.15
N GLN A 439 30.80 -50.48 -8.80
CA GLN A 439 30.99 -49.83 -7.51
C GLN A 439 29.99 -48.67 -7.31
N PRO A 440 29.67 -48.30 -6.05
CA PRO A 440 29.10 -47.00 -5.73
C PRO A 440 30.19 -46.02 -5.26
N GLU A 441 30.32 -44.89 -5.97
CA GLU A 441 30.83 -43.63 -5.42
C GLU A 441 29.72 -42.58 -5.48
N TYR A 442 29.33 -42.10 -4.30
CA TYR A 442 29.06 -40.71 -3.85
C TYR A 442 28.02 -40.67 -2.73
#